data_AF-W4P3D3-F1
#
_entry.id   AF-W4P3D3-F1
#
_cell.length_a   1.000
_cell.length_b   1.000
_cell.length_c   1.000
_cell.angle_alpha   90.00
_cell.angle_beta   90.00
_cell.angle_gamma   90.00
#
_symmetry.space_group_name_H-M   'P 1'
#
loop_
_entity.id
_entity.type
_entity.pdbx_description
1 polymer ?
#
loop_
_entity_poly.entity_id
_entity_poly.type
_entity_poly.pdbx_seq_one_letter_code
_entity_poly.pdbx_strand_id
1 'polypeptide(L)'
;MEGFYEKRSDVLVPGSNSTSGIIGIGVGKVNEGIYKYKGFDLALGWNDQIGDFRYGAGATMSYLDSEVVNENQAYQEHDYLYTKGNRVGQRYGLEVIGFFNSRQEINNSPRQTFSQVSPGDVKYKDQNGDNIIDEKDVVRMFGSSIPRCYFGFNVNLGYKRFEVSADFQGMTGVTVSLLDSPLYRPLVDNGNISHTFLKEEVYWTAENKAGAPCPGLPLSRI
;
A
#
# COMPACT_ATOMS: atom_id res chain seq x y z
N MET A 1 10.04 16.50 22.67
CA MET A 1 10.47 15.45 21.71
C MET A 1 10.70 14.21 22.52
N GLU A 2 10.04 13.12 22.14
CA GLU A 2 10.24 11.82 22.78
C GLU A 2 10.54 10.80 21.68
N GLY A 3 11.48 9.89 21.95
CA GLY A 3 11.84 8.80 21.05
C GLY A 3 11.54 7.47 21.72
N PHE A 4 11.20 6.47 20.93
CA PHE A 4 10.95 5.12 21.44
C PHE A 4 11.61 4.05 20.57
N TYR A 5 11.92 2.94 21.23
CA TYR A 5 12.29 1.68 20.63
C TYR A 5 11.58 0.57 21.39
N GLU A 6 10.85 -0.26 20.66
CA GLU A 6 10.09 -1.37 21.22
C GLU A 6 10.34 -2.63 20.39
N LYS A 7 10.65 -3.74 21.07
CA LYS A 7 10.70 -5.06 20.45
C LYS A 7 9.60 -5.92 21.06
N ARG A 8 8.60 -6.26 20.26
CA ARG A 8 7.51 -7.16 20.65
C ARG A 8 7.87 -8.57 20.24
N SER A 9 7.81 -9.50 21.20
CA SER A 9 8.00 -10.93 20.98
C SER A 9 6.70 -11.65 21.31
N ASP A 10 6.61 -12.94 20.99
CA ASP A 10 5.43 -13.79 21.26
C ASP A 10 4.15 -13.27 20.59
N VAL A 11 4.28 -12.64 19.42
CA VAL A 11 3.13 -12.18 18.64
C VAL A 11 2.51 -13.36 17.89
N LEU A 12 1.18 -13.45 17.91
CA LEU A 12 0.43 -14.48 17.19
C LEU A 12 0.64 -14.38 15.68
N VAL A 13 1.28 -15.41 15.11
CA VAL A 13 1.54 -15.57 13.66
C VAL A 13 1.01 -16.91 13.17
N PRO A 14 0.78 -17.11 11.85
CA PRO A 14 0.30 -18.40 11.33
C PRO A 14 1.21 -19.56 11.79
N GLY A 15 0.61 -20.63 12.33
CA GLY A 15 1.31 -21.84 12.77
C GLY A 15 1.47 -22.90 11.69
N SER A 16 1.02 -22.62 10.46
CA SER A 16 1.01 -23.56 9.33
C SER A 16 2.38 -24.09 8.95
N ASN A 17 3.46 -23.38 9.34
CA ASN A 17 4.83 -23.77 9.03
C ASN A 17 5.54 -24.46 10.21
N SER A 18 4.93 -24.47 11.40
CA SER A 18 5.40 -25.23 12.57
C SER A 18 4.90 -26.67 12.57
N THR A 19 4.07 -27.05 11.59
CA THR A 19 3.42 -28.37 11.47
C THR A 19 3.32 -28.79 10.01
N SER A 20 3.43 -30.09 9.72
CA SER A 20 3.37 -30.57 8.33
C SER A 20 1.94 -30.54 7.80
N GLY A 21 1.74 -29.94 6.61
CA GLY A 21 0.46 -29.94 5.90
C GLY A 21 -0.06 -31.33 5.51
N ILE A 22 0.77 -32.39 5.60
CA ILE A 22 0.36 -33.79 5.39
C ILE A 22 -0.73 -34.22 6.37
N ILE A 23 -0.79 -33.60 7.54
CA ILE A 23 -1.74 -33.96 8.61
C ILE A 23 -3.16 -33.47 8.28
N GLY A 24 -3.33 -32.59 7.26
CA GLY A 24 -4.64 -32.17 6.75
C GLY A 24 -5.49 -31.35 7.73
N ILE A 25 -4.92 -30.93 8.86
CA ILE A 25 -5.57 -30.11 9.88
C ILE A 25 -4.97 -28.70 9.84
N GLY A 26 -5.83 -27.69 9.75
CA GLY A 26 -5.42 -26.30 9.88
C GLY A 26 -4.89 -26.02 11.29
N VAL A 27 -3.67 -25.51 11.38
CA VAL A 27 -3.04 -25.23 12.67
C VAL A 27 -3.33 -23.80 13.10
N GLY A 28 -3.63 -23.63 14.38
CA GLY A 28 -3.89 -22.32 14.99
C GLY A 28 -2.67 -21.41 14.90
N LYS A 29 -2.88 -20.13 15.26
CA LYS A 29 -1.77 -19.19 15.38
C LYS A 29 -0.83 -19.59 16.53
N VAL A 30 0.46 -19.38 16.35
CA VAL A 30 1.51 -19.64 17.34
C VAL A 30 2.16 -18.33 17.79
N ASN A 31 2.65 -18.30 19.03
CA ASN A 31 3.30 -17.13 19.63
C ASN A 31 4.79 -17.10 19.25
N GLU A 32 5.12 -17.01 17.97
CA GLU A 32 6.51 -17.02 17.48
C GLU A 32 6.91 -15.70 16.78
N GLY A 33 5.94 -14.80 16.58
CA GLY A 33 6.15 -13.54 15.89
C GLY A 33 7.01 -12.58 16.69
N ILE A 34 7.95 -11.92 16.01
CA ILE A 34 8.83 -10.91 16.58
C ILE A 34 8.87 -9.70 15.67
N TYR A 35 8.50 -8.54 16.20
CA TYR A 35 8.48 -7.26 15.48
C TYR A 35 9.26 -6.20 16.25
N LYS A 36 9.91 -5.30 15.52
CA LYS A 36 10.55 -4.10 16.09
C LYS A 36 9.80 -2.86 15.63
N TYR A 37 9.67 -1.90 16.53
CA TYR A 37 9.13 -0.58 16.28
C TYR A 37 10.09 0.45 16.85
N LYS A 38 10.33 1.52 16.10
CA LYS A 38 11.11 2.66 16.56
C LYS A 38 10.53 3.92 15.95
N GLY A 39 10.66 5.02 16.67
CA GLY A 39 10.02 6.24 16.25
C GLY A 39 10.29 7.38 17.20
N PHE A 40 9.65 8.50 16.90
CA PHE A 40 9.68 9.66 17.76
C PHE A 40 8.44 10.52 17.53
N ASP A 41 8.13 11.31 18.56
CA ASP A 41 7.04 12.25 18.61
C ASP A 41 7.57 13.66 18.88
N LEU A 42 7.13 14.60 18.05
CA LEU A 42 7.40 16.03 18.16
C LEU A 42 6.09 16.76 18.36
N ALA A 43 6.07 17.67 19.33
CA ALA A 43 5.01 18.63 19.52
C ALA A 43 5.66 19.99 19.77
N LEU A 44 5.22 21.00 19.02
CA LEU A 44 5.63 22.39 19.15
C LEU A 44 4.36 23.22 19.28
N GLY A 45 4.38 24.18 20.18
CA GLY A 45 3.26 25.08 20.40
C GLY A 45 3.75 26.46 20.75
N TRP A 46 3.14 27.47 20.15
CA TRP A 46 3.36 28.86 20.49
C TRP A 46 2.01 29.53 20.66
N ASN A 47 1.88 30.29 21.73
CA ASN A 47 0.71 31.10 22.02
C ASN A 47 1.20 32.44 22.55
N ASP A 48 0.64 33.52 22.03
CA ASP A 48 0.99 34.87 22.45
C ASP A 48 -0.20 35.83 22.25
N GLN A 49 -0.09 37.00 22.84
CA GLN A 49 -1.14 38.01 22.84
C GLN A 49 -0.53 39.42 22.80
N ILE A 50 -1.06 40.24 21.89
CA ILE A 50 -0.74 41.67 21.79
C ILE A 50 -2.04 42.45 21.93
N GLY A 51 -2.25 43.06 23.10
CA GLY A 51 -3.48 43.79 23.43
C GLY A 51 -4.71 42.88 23.35
N ASP A 52 -5.66 43.22 22.49
CA ASP A 52 -6.89 42.44 22.26
C ASP A 52 -6.73 41.29 21.24
N PHE A 53 -5.57 41.20 20.58
CA PHE A 53 -5.27 40.19 19.59
C PHE A 53 -4.53 39.00 20.21
N ARG A 54 -5.14 37.82 20.18
CA ARG A 54 -4.58 36.54 20.63
C ARG A 54 -4.25 35.71 19.41
N TYR A 55 -3.11 35.04 19.42
CA TYR A 55 -2.74 34.15 18.33
C TYR A 55 -1.95 32.96 18.86
N GLY A 56 -2.13 31.82 18.20
CA GLY A 56 -1.44 30.59 18.53
C GLY A 56 -1.26 29.72 17.31
N ALA A 57 -0.15 28.98 17.31
CA ALA A 57 0.13 27.96 16.32
C ALA A 57 0.67 26.73 17.04
N GLY A 58 0.19 25.56 16.65
CA GLY A 58 0.70 24.28 17.12
C GLY A 58 1.04 23.38 15.95
N ALA A 59 2.05 22.54 16.13
CA ALA A 59 2.44 21.52 15.18
C ALA A 59 2.75 20.23 15.93
N THR A 60 2.28 19.11 15.42
CA THR A 60 2.57 17.77 15.92
C THR A 60 3.09 16.91 14.77
N MET A 61 4.02 16.01 15.07
CA MET A 61 4.54 15.05 14.11
C MET A 61 4.96 13.76 14.83
N SER A 62 4.50 12.63 14.32
CA SER A 62 4.84 11.29 14.79
C SER A 62 5.49 10.51 13.66
N TYR A 63 6.68 9.97 13.90
CA TYR A 63 7.39 9.12 12.95
C TYR A 63 7.46 7.68 13.47
N LEU A 64 7.13 6.71 12.61
CA LEU A 64 7.14 5.28 12.93
C LEU A 64 7.85 4.47 11.84
N ASP A 65 8.92 3.78 12.25
CA ASP A 65 9.60 2.76 11.46
C ASP A 65 9.43 1.40 12.15
N SER A 66 9.05 0.39 11.38
CA SER A 66 8.76 -0.95 11.88
C SER A 66 9.50 -1.98 11.04
N GLU A 67 9.80 -3.13 11.63
CA GLU A 67 10.55 -4.21 10.97
C GLU A 67 9.99 -5.56 11.43
N VAL A 68 9.70 -6.44 10.47
CA VAL A 68 9.40 -7.84 10.71
C VAL A 68 10.70 -8.59 10.97
N VAL A 69 10.86 -9.15 12.17
CA VAL A 69 12.06 -9.94 12.53
C VAL A 69 11.79 -11.42 12.33
N ASN A 70 10.61 -11.88 12.74
CA ASN A 70 10.11 -13.23 12.53
C ASN A 70 8.59 -13.20 12.41
N GLU A 71 8.05 -13.95 11.45
CA GLU A 71 6.61 -14.19 11.33
C GLU A 71 6.26 -15.66 11.05
N ASN A 72 7.21 -16.57 11.32
CA ASN A 72 7.06 -17.99 11.01
C ASN A 72 6.81 -18.25 9.51
N GLN A 73 7.45 -17.49 8.63
CA GLN A 73 7.33 -17.68 7.19
C GLN A 73 8.06 -18.96 6.77
N ALA A 74 7.45 -19.74 5.88
CA ALA A 74 8.08 -20.91 5.27
C ALA A 74 9.30 -20.48 4.43
N TYR A 75 10.17 -21.45 4.16
CA TYR A 75 11.26 -21.26 3.20
C TYR A 75 10.72 -20.66 1.90
N GLN A 76 11.34 -19.56 1.47
CA GLN A 76 11.12 -18.93 0.18
C GLN A 76 12.31 -19.23 -0.73
N GLU A 77 12.03 -19.44 -2.01
CA GLU A 77 13.05 -19.71 -3.03
C GLU A 77 13.92 -18.48 -3.31
N HIS A 78 13.36 -17.27 -3.18
CA HIS A 78 14.05 -16.01 -3.47
C HIS A 78 13.99 -15.05 -2.27
N ASP A 79 15.07 -14.30 -2.06
CA ASP A 79 15.21 -13.40 -0.90
C ASP A 79 14.12 -12.32 -0.82
N TYR A 80 13.67 -11.80 -1.97
CA TYR A 80 12.68 -10.72 -2.04
C TYR A 80 11.25 -11.17 -1.67
N LEU A 81 11.00 -12.49 -1.62
CA LEU A 81 9.73 -13.07 -1.16
C LEU A 81 9.65 -13.14 0.37
N TYR A 82 10.79 -13.01 1.07
CA TYR A 82 10.76 -12.93 2.52
C TYR A 82 10.20 -11.59 2.98
N THR A 83 9.35 -11.66 3.99
CA THR A 83 8.82 -10.48 4.68
C THR A 83 9.77 -9.97 5.76
N LYS A 84 10.67 -10.83 6.24
CA LYS A 84 11.70 -10.47 7.21
C LYS A 84 12.55 -9.30 6.72
N GLY A 85 12.73 -8.31 7.58
CA GLY A 85 13.43 -7.07 7.28
C GLY A 85 12.57 -5.99 6.62
N ASN A 86 11.37 -6.33 6.15
CA ASN A 86 10.41 -5.35 5.63
C ASN A 86 9.53 -4.79 6.76
N ARG A 87 8.79 -3.71 6.46
CA ARG A 87 7.91 -3.07 7.45
C ARG A 87 6.74 -3.97 7.83
N VAL A 88 6.28 -3.84 9.07
CA VAL A 88 4.99 -4.43 9.47
C VAL A 88 3.89 -3.81 8.60
N GLY A 89 3.03 -4.64 8.01
CA GLY A 89 1.99 -4.21 7.07
C GLY A 89 2.48 -3.86 5.66
N GLN A 90 3.74 -4.20 5.32
CA GLN A 90 4.28 -4.05 3.97
C GLN A 90 3.31 -4.64 2.93
N ARG A 91 3.03 -3.88 1.87
CA ARG A 91 2.24 -4.37 0.74
C ARG A 91 3.16 -5.05 -0.27
N TYR A 92 2.66 -6.11 -0.88
CA TYR A 92 3.35 -6.88 -1.90
C TYR A 92 2.44 -6.99 -3.13
N GLY A 93 3.04 -7.01 -4.31
CA GLY A 93 2.32 -7.14 -5.58
C GLY A 93 3.27 -7.33 -6.75
N LEU A 94 2.68 -7.53 -7.93
CA LEU A 94 3.42 -7.64 -9.18
C LEU A 94 3.82 -6.25 -9.70
N GLU A 95 5.05 -6.12 -10.20
CA GLU A 95 5.54 -4.87 -10.79
C GLU A 95 4.99 -4.69 -12.20
N VAL A 96 4.25 -3.61 -12.42
CA VAL A 96 3.68 -3.26 -13.73
C VAL A 96 4.72 -2.56 -14.59
N ILE A 97 4.95 -3.07 -15.80
CA ILE A 97 5.88 -2.49 -16.78
C ILE A 97 5.17 -1.90 -18.02
N GLY A 98 3.83 -1.92 -18.02
CA GLY A 98 3.01 -1.32 -19.06
C GLY A 98 1.77 -2.15 -19.38
N PHE A 99 1.29 -2.03 -20.62
CA PHE A 99 0.16 -2.78 -21.15
C PHE A 99 0.57 -3.54 -22.40
N PHE A 100 -0.08 -4.67 -22.65
CA PHE A 100 0.09 -5.40 -23.90
C PHE A 100 -0.58 -4.65 -25.05
N ASN A 101 0.18 -4.29 -26.08
CA ASN A 101 -0.35 -3.52 -27.21
C ASN A 101 -0.84 -4.39 -28.38
N SER A 102 -0.43 -5.66 -28.43
CA SER A 102 -0.77 -6.58 -29.52
C SER A 102 -0.67 -8.06 -29.10
N ARG A 103 -1.30 -8.96 -29.86
CA ARG A 103 -1.16 -10.41 -29.66
C ARG A 103 0.27 -10.91 -29.90
N GLN A 104 1.01 -10.29 -30.81
CA GLN A 104 2.40 -10.64 -31.05
C GLN A 104 3.26 -10.33 -29.82
N GLU A 105 3.01 -9.21 -29.17
CA GLU A 105 3.70 -8.85 -27.93
C GLU A 105 3.39 -9.85 -26.81
N ILE A 106 2.13 -10.28 -26.68
CA ILE A 106 1.71 -11.30 -25.70
C ILE A 106 2.47 -12.61 -25.95
N ASN A 107 2.54 -13.08 -27.20
CA ASN A 107 3.22 -14.32 -27.55
C ASN A 107 4.73 -14.28 -27.33
N ASN A 108 5.33 -13.09 -27.39
CA ASN A 108 6.77 -12.87 -27.20
C ASN A 108 7.15 -12.48 -25.76
N SER A 109 6.18 -12.41 -24.85
CA SER A 109 6.42 -12.03 -23.45
C SER A 109 6.32 -13.24 -22.51
N PRO A 110 6.87 -13.15 -21.29
CA PRO A 110 6.66 -14.14 -20.24
C PRO A 110 5.17 -14.48 -20.04
N ARG A 111 4.89 -15.77 -19.80
CA ARG A 111 3.51 -16.25 -19.69
C ARG A 111 2.93 -15.87 -18.33
N GLN A 112 1.93 -14.99 -18.32
CA GLN A 112 1.18 -14.68 -17.10
C GLN A 112 0.19 -15.81 -16.77
N THR A 113 0.26 -16.34 -15.55
CA THR A 113 -0.50 -17.53 -15.13
C THR A 113 -1.84 -17.22 -14.46
N PHE A 114 -2.04 -15.99 -14.02
CA PHE A 114 -3.22 -15.56 -13.24
C PHE A 114 -4.51 -15.42 -14.06
N SER A 115 -4.40 -15.17 -15.37
CA SER A 115 -5.56 -14.97 -16.24
C SER A 115 -5.20 -15.13 -17.71
N GLN A 116 -6.22 -15.25 -18.57
CA GLN A 116 -6.03 -15.15 -20.01
C GLN A 116 -5.79 -13.69 -20.39
N VAL A 117 -4.63 -13.43 -21.01
CA VAL A 117 -4.19 -12.08 -21.38
C VAL A 117 -4.69 -11.68 -22.76
N SER A 118 -5.19 -10.45 -22.88
CA SER A 118 -5.60 -9.78 -24.11
C SER A 118 -4.92 -8.41 -24.27
N PRO A 119 -4.85 -7.85 -25.49
CA PRO A 119 -4.34 -6.48 -25.67
C PRO A 119 -5.12 -5.47 -24.83
N GLY A 120 -4.40 -4.60 -24.12
CA GLY A 120 -4.94 -3.66 -23.13
C GLY A 120 -4.79 -4.13 -21.68
N ASP A 121 -4.47 -5.42 -21.46
CA ASP A 121 -4.20 -5.94 -20.13
C ASP A 121 -2.81 -5.53 -19.62
N VAL A 122 -2.69 -5.56 -18.30
CA VAL A 122 -1.47 -5.22 -17.58
C VAL A 122 -0.36 -6.23 -17.88
N LYS A 123 0.82 -5.69 -18.19
CA LYS A 123 2.07 -6.44 -18.38
C LYS A 123 2.91 -6.36 -17.11
N TYR A 124 3.25 -7.51 -16.55
CA TYR A 124 4.09 -7.62 -15.37
C TYR A 124 5.55 -7.93 -15.71
N LYS A 125 6.44 -7.55 -14.80
CA LYS A 125 7.86 -7.86 -14.87
C LYS A 125 8.12 -9.28 -14.35
N ASP A 126 8.90 -10.03 -15.10
CA ASP A 126 9.52 -11.28 -14.66
C ASP A 126 10.72 -10.95 -13.76
N GLN A 127 10.62 -11.33 -12.48
CA GLN A 127 11.61 -11.00 -11.45
C GLN A 127 12.72 -12.04 -11.35
N ASN A 128 12.43 -13.31 -11.67
CA ASN A 128 13.37 -14.42 -11.51
C ASN A 128 13.97 -14.93 -12.84
N GLY A 129 13.43 -14.49 -13.98
CA GLY A 129 13.92 -14.78 -15.33
C GLY A 129 13.50 -16.14 -15.87
N ASP A 130 12.46 -16.77 -15.32
CA ASP A 130 12.01 -18.10 -15.76
C ASP A 130 10.99 -18.07 -16.92
N ASN A 131 10.63 -16.88 -17.41
CA ASN A 131 9.62 -16.60 -18.44
C ASN A 131 8.18 -16.97 -18.05
N ILE A 132 7.90 -17.10 -16.75
CA ILE A 132 6.57 -17.33 -16.20
C ILE A 132 6.30 -16.19 -15.20
N ILE A 133 5.12 -15.57 -15.27
CA ILE A 133 4.69 -14.64 -14.21
C ILE A 133 3.75 -15.40 -13.27
N ASP A 134 4.21 -15.65 -12.05
CA ASP A 134 3.49 -16.34 -10.98
C ASP A 134 3.75 -15.73 -9.59
N GLU A 135 3.43 -16.48 -8.52
CA GLU A 135 3.60 -16.03 -7.12
C GLU A 135 5.06 -15.68 -6.77
N LYS A 136 6.04 -16.16 -7.55
CA LYS A 136 7.46 -15.86 -7.39
C LYS A 136 7.86 -14.50 -7.94
N ASP A 137 6.98 -13.79 -8.66
CA ASP A 137 7.24 -12.44 -9.18
C ASP A 137 6.70 -11.33 -8.28
N VAL A 138 6.11 -11.72 -7.15
CA VAL A 138 5.56 -10.79 -6.18
C VAL A 138 6.70 -10.11 -5.42
N VAL A 139 6.75 -8.78 -5.48
CA VAL A 139 7.76 -7.95 -4.81
C VAL A 139 7.13 -6.97 -3.84
N ARG A 140 7.95 -6.47 -2.91
CA ARG A 140 7.52 -5.41 -2.00
C ARG A 140 7.17 -4.14 -2.77
N MET A 141 6.01 -3.57 -2.48
CA MET A 141 5.61 -2.26 -3.00
C MET A 141 6.32 -1.12 -2.24
N PHE A 142 6.15 0.11 -2.71
CA PHE A 142 6.83 1.29 -2.14
C PHE A 142 6.58 1.51 -0.64
N GLY A 143 5.39 1.17 -0.12
CA GLY A 143 5.01 1.46 1.26
C GLY A 143 4.24 0.33 1.96
N SER A 144 3.92 0.61 3.22
CA SER A 144 3.11 -0.25 4.09
C SER A 144 1.69 0.31 4.22
N SER A 145 0.72 -0.50 4.62
CA SER A 145 -0.59 -0.01 5.06
C SER A 145 -0.51 0.87 6.31
N ILE A 146 0.62 0.86 7.02
CA ILE A 146 0.89 1.69 8.18
C ILE A 146 1.70 2.93 7.74
N PRO A 147 1.15 4.15 7.91
CA PRO A 147 1.87 5.37 7.59
C PRO A 147 3.20 5.49 8.33
N ARG A 148 4.18 6.11 7.66
CA ARG A 148 5.52 6.33 8.24
C ARG A 148 5.58 7.61 9.05
N CYS A 149 4.81 8.62 8.63
CA CYS A 149 4.73 9.90 9.30
C CYS A 149 3.27 10.35 9.38
N TYR A 150 2.86 10.78 10.57
CA TYR A 150 1.61 11.51 10.80
C TYR A 150 1.98 12.91 11.28
N PHE A 151 1.28 13.92 10.80
CA PHE A 151 1.50 15.29 11.25
C PHE A 151 0.20 16.08 11.31
N GLY A 152 0.19 17.06 12.21
CA GLY A 152 -0.91 17.99 12.38
C GLY A 152 -0.38 19.40 12.58
N PHE A 153 -1.13 20.38 12.11
CA PHE A 153 -0.85 21.79 12.30
C PHE A 153 -2.15 22.51 12.61
N ASN A 154 -2.15 23.34 13.65
CA ASN A 154 -3.31 24.12 14.05
C ASN A 154 -2.94 25.59 14.21
N VAL A 155 -3.86 26.48 13.84
CA VAL A 155 -3.73 27.93 14.01
C VAL A 155 -4.99 28.45 14.67
N ASN A 156 -4.79 29.28 15.69
CA ASN A 156 -5.86 29.95 16.42
C ASN A 156 -5.60 31.46 16.39
N LEU A 157 -6.58 32.24 15.95
CA LEU A 157 -6.54 33.69 15.89
C LEU A 157 -7.77 34.25 16.60
N GLY A 158 -7.57 35.13 17.56
CA GLY A 158 -8.63 35.77 18.33
C GLY A 158 -8.48 37.29 18.34
N TYR A 159 -9.57 38.00 18.15
CA TYR A 159 -9.62 39.45 18.32
C TYR A 159 -10.89 39.84 19.09
N LYS A 160 -10.72 40.34 20.32
CA LYS A 160 -11.83 40.66 21.25
C LYS A 160 -12.78 39.46 21.44
N ARG A 161 -13.96 39.52 20.79
CA ARG A 161 -15.05 38.53 20.87
C ARG A 161 -15.13 37.62 19.63
N PHE A 162 -14.21 37.76 18.69
CA PHE A 162 -14.15 36.95 17.48
C PHE A 162 -12.96 35.99 17.56
N GLU A 163 -13.16 34.75 17.15
CA GLU A 163 -12.15 33.70 17.16
C GLU A 163 -12.28 32.86 15.88
N VAL A 164 -11.13 32.52 15.30
CA VAL A 164 -10.98 31.64 14.14
C VAL A 164 -9.95 30.59 14.50
N SER A 165 -10.32 29.33 14.34
CA SER A 165 -9.40 28.21 14.41
C SER A 165 -9.41 27.44 13.10
N ALA A 166 -8.25 26.89 12.74
CA ALA A 166 -8.09 26.02 11.60
C ALA A 166 -7.11 24.90 11.96
N ASP A 167 -7.50 23.67 11.60
CA ASP A 167 -6.74 22.45 11.85
C ASP A 167 -6.45 21.73 10.54
N PHE A 168 -5.21 21.29 10.39
CA PHE A 168 -4.71 20.56 9.25
C PHE A 168 -4.09 19.27 9.75
N GLN A 169 -4.40 18.15 9.10
CA GLN A 169 -3.82 16.85 9.42
C GLN A 169 -3.39 16.15 8.14
N GLY A 170 -2.33 15.36 8.23
CA GLY A 170 -1.78 14.62 7.10
C GLY A 170 -1.04 13.37 7.53
N MET A 171 -0.89 12.45 6.58
CA MET A 171 -0.09 11.24 6.74
C MET A 171 0.66 10.92 5.45
N THR A 172 1.87 10.37 5.57
CA THR A 172 2.69 9.99 4.41
C THR A 172 3.35 8.63 4.60
N GLY A 173 3.83 8.05 3.49
CA GLY A 173 4.48 6.73 3.49
C GLY A 173 3.50 5.57 3.69
N VAL A 174 2.26 5.76 3.23
CA VAL A 174 1.20 4.74 3.23
C VAL A 174 0.97 4.25 1.80
N THR A 175 0.73 2.96 1.66
CA THR A 175 0.25 2.35 0.43
C THR A 175 -1.18 1.86 0.65
N VAL A 176 -2.08 2.38 -0.17
CA VAL A 176 -3.50 2.03 -0.17
C VAL A 176 -3.84 1.25 -1.42
N SER A 177 -4.77 0.30 -1.30
CA SER A 177 -5.32 -0.37 -2.47
C SER A 177 -6.42 0.51 -3.05
N LEU A 178 -6.29 0.90 -4.31
CA LEU A 178 -7.37 1.62 -4.99
C LEU A 178 -8.62 0.77 -5.15
N LEU A 179 -8.49 -0.56 -5.11
CA LEU A 179 -9.64 -1.46 -5.12
C LEU A 179 -10.50 -1.32 -3.87
N ASP A 180 -10.00 -0.76 -2.77
CA ASP A 180 -10.82 -0.46 -1.59
C ASP A 180 -11.76 0.74 -1.85
N SER A 181 -11.52 1.50 -2.92
CA SER A 181 -12.39 2.60 -3.34
C SER A 181 -13.55 2.08 -4.21
N PRO A 182 -14.79 2.55 -3.97
CA PRO A 182 -15.94 2.21 -4.81
C PRO A 182 -15.78 2.68 -6.26
N LEU A 183 -14.83 3.58 -6.53
CA LEU A 183 -14.51 4.04 -7.89
C LEU A 183 -13.82 2.96 -8.73
N TYR A 184 -12.88 2.21 -8.14
CA TYR A 184 -12.06 1.21 -8.86
C TYR A 184 -12.48 -0.24 -8.54
N ARG A 185 -13.17 -0.49 -7.42
CA ARG A 185 -13.71 -1.82 -7.07
C ARG A 185 -14.47 -2.50 -8.22
N PRO A 186 -15.32 -1.80 -9.00
CA PRO A 186 -16.06 -2.41 -10.11
C PRO A 186 -15.19 -2.91 -11.27
N LEU A 187 -13.90 -2.59 -11.32
CA LEU A 187 -12.99 -3.07 -12.37
C LEU A 187 -12.65 -4.56 -12.22
N VAL A 188 -12.59 -5.03 -10.97
CA VAL A 188 -12.20 -6.43 -10.64
C VAL A 188 -13.38 -7.28 -10.22
N ASP A 189 -14.46 -6.67 -9.71
CA ASP A 189 -15.72 -7.35 -9.38
C ASP A 189 -16.77 -7.10 -10.48
N ASN A 190 -17.78 -7.96 -10.59
CA ASN A 190 -18.89 -7.83 -11.54
C ASN A 190 -19.89 -6.70 -11.16
N GLY A 191 -19.38 -5.50 -10.88
CA GLY A 191 -20.15 -4.30 -10.53
C GLY A 191 -20.26 -3.29 -11.65
N ASN A 192 -21.18 -2.33 -11.51
CA ASN A 192 -21.37 -1.24 -12.46
C ASN A 192 -20.24 -0.21 -12.34
N ILE A 193 -19.60 0.13 -13.46
CA ILE A 193 -18.59 1.18 -13.52
C ILE A 193 -19.27 2.54 -13.35
N SER A 194 -18.72 3.41 -12.50
CA SER A 194 -19.30 4.72 -12.26
C SER A 194 -19.12 5.65 -13.47
N HIS A 195 -20.07 6.56 -13.70
CA HIS A 195 -19.92 7.60 -14.73
C HIS A 195 -18.72 8.50 -14.48
N THR A 196 -18.36 8.72 -13.21
CA THR A 196 -17.16 9.48 -12.84
C THR A 196 -15.88 8.80 -13.33
N PHE A 197 -15.78 7.47 -13.19
CA PHE A 197 -14.64 6.71 -13.71
C PHE A 197 -14.56 6.86 -15.23
N LEU A 198 -15.65 6.62 -15.95
CA LEU A 198 -15.65 6.67 -17.43
C LEU A 198 -15.34 8.06 -18.00
N LYS A 199 -15.61 9.13 -17.25
CA LYS A 199 -15.41 10.51 -17.69
C LYS A 199 -14.03 11.05 -17.34
N GLU A 200 -13.55 10.77 -16.13
CA GLU A 200 -12.34 11.39 -15.58
C GLU A 200 -11.09 10.51 -15.75
N GLU A 201 -11.25 9.18 -15.91
CA GLU A 201 -10.12 8.27 -16.09
C GLU A 201 -9.85 7.97 -17.56
N VAL A 202 -8.56 7.86 -17.88
CA VAL A 202 -8.08 7.57 -19.23
C VAL A 202 -7.67 6.10 -19.28
N TYR A 203 -8.53 5.25 -19.84
CA TYR A 203 -8.26 3.83 -20.01
C TYR A 203 -7.62 3.52 -21.37
N TRP A 204 -6.92 2.39 -21.42
CA TRP A 204 -6.26 1.96 -22.63
C TRP A 204 -7.30 1.65 -23.71
N THR A 205 -7.06 2.20 -24.90
CA THR A 205 -7.76 1.84 -26.13
C THR A 205 -6.75 1.67 -27.25
N ALA A 206 -7.15 1.03 -28.34
CA ALA A 206 -6.28 0.89 -29.52
C ALA A 206 -5.84 2.24 -30.11
N GLU A 207 -6.59 3.31 -29.85
CA GLU A 207 -6.29 4.67 -30.30
C GLU A 207 -5.44 5.46 -29.29
N ASN A 208 -5.52 5.14 -27.99
CA ASN A 208 -4.85 5.87 -26.91
C ASN A 208 -3.81 5.03 -26.16
N LYS A 209 -2.92 4.37 -26.91
CA LYS A 209 -1.93 3.42 -26.37
C LYS A 209 -0.81 4.05 -25.53
N ALA A 210 -0.48 5.33 -25.78
CA ALA A 210 0.75 5.95 -25.27
C ALA A 210 0.59 6.70 -23.93
N GLY A 211 -0.64 6.95 -23.47
CA GLY A 211 -0.89 7.84 -22.34
C GLY A 211 -1.95 7.37 -21.34
N ALA A 212 -2.48 6.16 -21.48
CA ALA A 212 -3.49 5.64 -20.57
C ALA A 212 -2.87 5.15 -19.24
N PRO A 213 -3.21 5.74 -18.08
CA PRO A 213 -2.82 5.21 -16.77
C PRO A 213 -3.63 3.96 -16.37
N CYS A 214 -4.79 3.70 -16.99
CA CYS A 214 -5.64 2.56 -16.65
C CYS A 214 -5.63 1.47 -17.73
N PRO A 215 -5.76 0.18 -17.35
CA PRO A 215 -5.91 -0.92 -18.31
C PRO A 215 -7.18 -0.77 -19.15
N GLY A 216 -7.22 -1.50 -20.26
CA GLY A 216 -8.39 -1.54 -21.12
C GLY A 216 -9.61 -2.09 -20.38
N LEU A 217 -10.78 -1.55 -20.69
CA LEU A 217 -12.03 -2.10 -20.14
C LEU A 217 -12.33 -3.45 -20.80
N PRO A 218 -12.79 -4.45 -20.04
CA PRO A 218 -13.21 -5.73 -20.62
C PRO A 218 -14.31 -5.52 -21.66
N LEU A 219 -14.25 -6.24 -22.78
CA LEU A 219 -15.26 -6.17 -23.85
C LEU A 219 -16.69 -6.47 -23.38
N SER A 220 -16.86 -7.17 -22.25
CA SER A 220 -18.17 -7.42 -21.63
C SER A 220 -18.76 -6.22 -20.89
N ARG A 221 -18.05 -5.09 -20.84
CA ARG A 221 -18.39 -3.89 -20.07
C ARG A 221 -18.47 -2.61 -20.91
N ILE A 222 -18.37 -2.75 -22.24
CA ILE A 222 -18.57 -1.67 -23.23
C ILE A 222 -20.00 -1.74 -23.77
#